data_AF-A0A954M0P1-F1
#
_entry.id   AF-A0A954M0P1-F1
#
_cell.length_a   1.000
_cell.length_b   1.000
_cell.length_c   1.000
_cell.angle_alpha   90.00
_cell.angle_beta   90.00
_cell.angle_gamma   90.00
#
_symmetry.space_group_name_H-M   'P 1'
#
loop_
_entity.id
_entity.type
_entity.pdbx_description
1 polymer ?
#
loop_
_entity_poly.entity_id
_entity_poly.type
_entity_poly.pdbx_seq_one_letter_code
_entity_poly.pdbx_strand_id
1 'polypeptide(L)' 'MNLKLTDWHDSAQCTWCERKDRECVTADFGDGFLQKAALCWSCLMKAVRVRARQSPAPTTRTPREQ' A
#
# COMPACT_ATOMS: atom_id res chain seq x y z
N MET A 1 -4.74 -1.55 -9.44
CA MET A 1 -4.41 -0.86 -8.18
C MET A 1 -3.87 0.53 -8.52
N ASN A 2 -4.48 1.60 -8.02
CA ASN A 2 -4.04 2.98 -8.24
C ASN A 2 -3.61 3.58 -6.90
N LEU A 3 -2.30 3.78 -6.70
CA LEU A 3 -1.72 4.34 -5.49
C LEU A 3 -1.18 5.74 -5.79
N LYS A 4 -1.61 6.75 -5.03
CA LYS A 4 -1.08 8.11 -5.09
C LYS A 4 -0.29 8.42 -3.83
N LEU A 5 0.87 9.02 -3.99
CA LEU A 5 1.68 9.57 -2.91
C LEU A 5 1.60 11.10 -3.00
N THR A 6 1.14 11.77 -1.94
CA THR A 6 0.90 13.23 -1.98
C THR A 6 1.95 14.03 -1.23
N ASP A 7 2.35 13.59 -0.04
CA ASP A 7 3.22 14.34 0.86
C ASP A 7 4.31 13.45 1.44
N TRP A 8 5.48 14.03 1.63
CA TRP A 8 6.60 13.44 2.37
C TRP A 8 6.70 14.09 3.74
N HIS A 9 6.87 13.26 4.77
CA HIS A 9 7.02 13.68 6.16
C HIS A 9 8.33 13.12 6.70
N ASP A 10 9.25 13.99 7.12
CA ASP A 10 10.53 13.59 7.69
C ASP A 10 10.35 12.88 9.04
N SER A 11 9.41 13.37 9.85
CA SER A 11 9.04 12.77 11.13
C SER A 11 7.52 12.81 11.32
N ALA A 12 6.88 11.64 11.18
CA ALA A 12 5.47 11.46 11.45
C ALA A 12 5.18 10.10 12.10
N GLN A 13 3.96 9.95 12.64
CA GLN A 13 3.48 8.66 13.13
C GLN A 13 2.92 7.84 11.96
N CYS A 14 3.47 6.66 11.75
CA CYS A 14 2.99 5.74 10.73
C CYS A 14 1.64 5.15 11.14
N THR A 15 0.58 5.36 10.36
CA THR A 15 -0.78 4.89 10.62
C THR A 15 -0.88 3.36 10.75
N TRP A 16 0.01 2.61 10.09
CA TRP A 16 -0.04 1.15 10.11
C TRP A 16 0.62 0.53 11.34
N CYS A 17 1.84 0.97 11.65
CA CYS A 17 2.64 0.37 12.72
C CYS A 17 2.65 1.19 14.01
N GLU A 18 1.97 2.34 13.99
CA GLU A 18 1.79 3.29 15.10
C GLU A 18 3.08 3.87 15.68
N ARG A 19 4.24 3.55 15.09
CA ARG A 19 5.54 4.10 15.47
C ARG A 19 5.63 5.56 15.07
N LYS A 20 6.12 6.38 16.01
CA LYS A 20 6.41 7.81 15.86
C LYS A 20 7.81 8.03 15.26
N ASP A 21 8.09 9.28 14.88
CA ASP A 21 9.41 9.74 14.42
C ASP A 21 9.96 8.87 13.27
N ARG A 22 9.09 8.58 12.31
CA ARG A 22 9.44 7.86 11.09
C ARG A 22 9.28 8.78 9.89
N GLU A 23 10.20 8.63 8.95
CA GLU A 23 9.99 9.10 7.58
C GLU A 23 8.77 8.38 7.00
N CYS A 24 7.73 9.14 6.69
CA CYS A 24 6.46 8.66 6.20
C CYS A 24 6.07 9.37 4.91
N VAL A 25 5.27 8.70 4.10
CA VAL A 25 4.61 9.30 2.94
C VAL A 25 3.11 9.18 3.09
N THR A 26 2.38 10.23 2.72
CA THR A 26 0.92 10.17 2.64
C THR A 26 0.54 9.35 1.42
N ALA A 27 -0.07 8.19 1.67
CA ALA A 27 -0.54 7.25 0.67
C ALA A 27 -2.07 7.29 0.57
N ASP A 28 -2.57 7.38 -0.67
CA ASP A 28 -3.98 7.31 -1.01
C ASP A 28 -4.22 6.18 -2.02
N PHE A 29 -4.91 5.14 -1.58
CA PHE A 29 -5.28 4.00 -2.40
C PHE A 29 -6.65 4.28 -3.02
N GLY A 30 -6.68 4.43 -4.35
CA GLY A 30 -7.88 4.85 -5.09
C GLY A 30 -9.07 3.88 -5.02
N ASP A 31 -8.88 2.73 -4.40
CA ASP A 31 -9.89 1.70 -4.13
C ASP A 31 -10.45 1.75 -2.69
N GLY A 32 -10.05 2.75 -1.89
CA GLY A 32 -10.57 2.99 -0.54
C GLY A 32 -9.89 2.17 0.57
N PHE A 33 -8.85 1.38 0.26
CA PHE A 33 -8.13 0.57 1.26
C PHE A 33 -7.49 1.43 2.37
N LEU A 34 -6.79 2.49 1.98
CA LEU A 34 -6.24 3.51 2.87
C LEU A 34 -6.40 4.86 2.18
N GLN A 35 -6.94 5.84 2.89
CA GLN A 35 -7.18 7.18 2.37
C GLN A 35 -6.33 8.19 3.15
N LYS A 36 -5.47 8.93 2.45
CA LYS A 36 -4.56 9.93 3.04
C LYS A 36 -3.81 9.43 4.29
N ALA A 37 -3.33 8.19 4.27
CA ALA A 37 -2.67 7.58 5.43
C ALA A 37 -1.16 7.84 5.40
N ALA A 38 -0.58 8.28 6.52
CA ALA A 38 0.87 8.44 6.65
C ALA A 38 1.52 7.07 6.88
N LEU A 39 2.34 6.59 5.93
CA LEU A 39 2.97 5.29 6.02
C LEU A 39 4.48 5.42 5.91
N CYS A 40 5.21 4.78 6.83
CA CYS A 40 6.64 4.57 6.63
C CYS A 40 6.87 3.62 5.43
N TRP A 41 8.04 3.73 4.80
CA TRP A 41 8.35 2.99 3.57
C TRP A 41 8.13 1.48 3.69
N SER A 42 8.52 0.88 4.82
CA SER A 42 8.31 -0.54 5.08
C SER A 42 6.83 -0.93 5.16
N CYS A 43 5.99 -0.10 5.77
CA CYS A 43 4.56 -0.34 5.87
C CYS A 43 3.86 -0.06 4.53
N LEU A 44 4.30 0.93 3.77
CA LEU A 44 3.81 1.17 2.42
C LEU A 44 4.02 -0.06 1.52
N MET A 45 5.23 -0.64 1.51
CA MET A 45 5.49 -1.85 0.72
C MET A 45 4.62 -3.04 1.16
N LYS A 46 4.35 -3.19 2.47
CA LYS A 46 3.43 -4.22 2.98
C LYS A 46 1.99 -3.95 2.52
N ALA A 47 1.54 -2.70 2.62
CA ALA A 47 0.22 -2.27 2.16
C ALA A 47 0.00 -2.62 0.69
N VAL A 48 0.97 -2.30 -0.16
CA VAL A 48 0.93 -2.63 -1.58
C VAL A 48 0.85 -4.13 -1.81
N ARG A 49 1.65 -4.95 -1.12
CA ARG A 49 1.60 -6.42 -1.26
C ARG A 49 0.28 -7.01 -0.80
N VAL A 50 -0.25 -6.55 0.34
CA VAL A 50 -1.56 -6.97 0.84
C VAL A 50 -2.62 -6.65 -0.21
N ARG A 51 -2.59 -5.44 -0.75
CA ARG A 51 -3.59 -5.04 -1.73
C ARG A 51 -3.47 -5.76 -3.07
N ALA A 52 -2.26 -6.01 -3.54
CA ALA A 52 -1.99 -6.78 -4.75
C ALA A 52 -2.49 -8.24 -4.64
N ARG A 53 -2.46 -8.84 -3.44
CA ARG A 53 -2.99 -10.18 -3.19
C ARG A 53 -4.52 -10.22 -3.13
N GLN A 54 -5.14 -9.12 -2.72
CA GLN A 54 -6.60 -8.98 -2.61
C GLN A 54 -7.26 -8.52 -3.90
N SER A 55 -6.53 -7.85 -4.80
CA SER A 55 -6.98 -7.67 -6.17
C SER A 55 -6.79 -9.01 -6.88
N PRO A 56 -7.86 -9.74 -7.23
CA PRO A 56 -7.69 -10.95 -8.03
C PRO A 56 -6.97 -10.53 -9.31
N ALA A 57 -5.75 -11.00 -9.50
CA ALA A 57 -5.20 -11.04 -10.85
C ALA A 57 -6.23 -11.80 -11.69
N PRO A 58 -6.60 -11.33 -12.89
CA PRO A 58 -7.38 -12.16 -13.79
C PRO A 58 -6.59 -13.47 -13.94
N THR A 59 -7.13 -14.55 -13.39
CA THR A 59 -6.55 -15.89 -13.51
C THR A 59 -6.69 -16.30 -14.96
N THR A 60 -5.77 -15.86 -15.81
CA THR A 60 -5.47 -16.55 -17.06
C THR A 60 -4.68 -17.80 -16.67
N ARG A 61 -5.35 -18.76 -16.03
CA ARG A 61 -4.86 -20.13 -15.96
C ARG A 61 -5.09 -20.69 -17.36
N THR A 62 -4.10 -20.57 -18.23
CA THR A 62 -4.05 -21.39 -19.45
C THR A 62 -4.13 -22.85 -18.99
N PRO A 63 -5.12 -23.64 -19.43
CA PRO A 63 -5.10 -25.08 -19.19
C PRO A 63 -3.81 -25.62 -19.78
N ARG A 64 -2.98 -26.27 -18.95
CA ARG A 64 -1.86 -27.04 -19.45
C ARG A 64 -2.46 -28.34 -19.96
N GLU A 65 -2.71 -28.41 -21.27
CA GLU A 65 -3.03 -29.65 -21.96
C GLU A 65 -1.88 -30.63 -21.74
N GLN A 66 -2.21 -31.81 -21.22
CA GLN A 66 -1.40 -33.04 -21.22
C GLN A 66 -2.30 -34.16 -21.73
#